data_AF-A0A7V0R695-F1
#
_entry.id   AF-A0A7V0R695-F1
#
_cell.length_a   1.000
_cell.length_b   1.000
_cell.length_c   1.000
_cell.angle_alpha   90.00
_cell.angle_beta   90.00
_cell.angle_gamma   90.00
#
_symmetry.space_group_name_H-M   'P 1'
#
loop_
_entity.id
_entity.type
_entity.pdbx_description
1 polymer ?
#
loop_
_entity_poly.entity_id
_entity_poly.type
_entity_poly.pdbx_seq_one_letter_code
_entity_poly.pdbx_strand_id
1 'polypeptide(L)'
;MNKPEELIPKHGGYRKLKSFQIAQLVYDVTVRFCDRYINKRSRTHDQMVQAARSGVQNIAEGSQASGTSKKFEIKLTNVARASLEELRLDYEDFLRHRGLPQFEPEHPVLKRFKARRCKTLNDVRGWVEEELALGKKYTDGHRQTKTGTDTRTNTDRRNSSVSVGDSPCESVEPSALVANAAFRCLICAAIF
;
A
#
# COMPACT_ATOMS: atom_id res chain seq x y z
N MET A 1 3.27 49.73 7.23
CA MET A 1 4.00 49.40 5.98
C MET A 1 3.28 48.25 5.29
N ASN A 2 2.48 48.53 4.26
CA ASN A 2 1.85 47.50 3.45
C ASN A 2 2.95 46.85 2.60
N LYS A 3 3.10 45.52 2.74
CA LYS A 3 3.93 44.75 1.79
C LYS A 3 3.30 44.93 0.41
N PRO A 4 4.09 45.12 -0.66
CA PRO A 4 3.54 45.11 -2.01
C PRO A 4 2.81 43.78 -2.18
N GLU A 5 1.53 43.83 -2.58
CA GLU A 5 0.80 42.65 -3.00
C GLU A 5 1.60 42.04 -4.16
N GLU A 6 2.27 40.91 -3.90
CA GLU A 6 2.88 40.13 -4.96
C GLU A 6 1.76 39.74 -5.92
N LEU A 7 1.81 40.30 -7.15
CA LEU A 7 0.80 40.11 -8.21
C LEU A 7 0.51 38.62 -8.47
N ILE A 8 1.45 37.75 -8.11
CA ILE A 8 1.34 36.30 -8.17
C ILE A 8 1.70 35.72 -6.79
N PRO A 9 0.77 35.04 -6.09
CA PRO A 9 1.08 34.40 -4.81
C PRO A 9 2.06 33.23 -5.01
N LYS A 10 2.80 32.87 -3.95
CA LYS A 10 3.72 31.72 -3.99
C LYS A 10 3.00 30.44 -4.40
N HIS A 11 3.47 29.82 -5.48
CA HIS A 11 2.91 28.61 -6.10
C HIS A 11 4.03 27.64 -6.51
N GLY A 12 3.68 26.44 -6.96
CA GLY A 12 4.66 25.49 -7.49
C GLY A 12 5.53 24.75 -6.46
N GLY A 13 5.21 24.89 -5.16
CA GLY A 13 5.88 24.19 -4.06
C GLY A 13 5.55 22.70 -3.94
N TYR A 14 5.05 22.05 -5.00
CA TYR A 14 4.48 20.69 -4.95
C TYR A 14 5.41 19.64 -4.34
N ARG A 15 6.74 19.80 -4.50
CA ARG A 15 7.74 18.88 -3.93
C ARG A 15 7.68 18.80 -2.39
N LYS A 16 7.12 19.82 -1.74
CA LYS A 16 6.90 19.86 -0.28
C LYS A 16 5.55 19.30 0.15
N LEU A 17 4.63 19.03 -0.79
CA LEU A 17 3.32 18.46 -0.49
C LEU A 17 3.47 16.98 -0.13
N LYS A 18 2.89 16.57 0.99
CA LYS A 18 2.87 15.16 1.39
C LYS A 18 2.12 14.30 0.37
N SER A 19 1.01 14.79 -0.18
CA SER A 19 0.24 14.11 -1.22
C SER A 19 1.10 13.84 -2.47
N PHE A 20 1.91 14.82 -2.91
CA PHE A 20 2.84 14.64 -4.02
C PHE A 20 3.93 13.60 -3.70
N GLN A 21 4.55 13.67 -2.52
CA GLN A 21 5.59 12.72 -2.11
C GLN A 21 5.07 11.29 -2.02
N ILE A 22 3.86 11.11 -1.46
CA ILE A 22 3.21 9.80 -1.36
C ILE A 22 2.81 9.31 -2.76
N ALA A 23 2.21 10.16 -3.59
CA ALA A 23 1.83 9.78 -4.96
C ALA A 23 3.06 9.39 -5.79
N GLN A 24 4.19 10.08 -5.63
CA GLN A 24 5.45 9.74 -6.29
C GLN A 24 5.98 8.38 -5.83
N LEU A 25 5.95 8.09 -4.52
CA LEU A 25 6.32 6.76 -4.01
C LEU A 25 5.37 5.68 -4.55
N VAL A 26 4.06 5.95 -4.59
CA VAL A 26 3.08 5.03 -5.16
C VAL A 26 3.41 4.76 -6.62
N TYR A 27 3.72 5.78 -7.42
CA TYR A 27 4.12 5.59 -8.81
C TYR A 27 5.33 4.66 -8.96
N ASP A 28 6.39 4.92 -8.21
CA ASP A 28 7.59 4.08 -8.25
C ASP A 28 7.26 2.62 -7.85
N VAL A 29 6.45 2.44 -6.80
CA VAL A 29 5.98 1.12 -6.34
C VAL A 29 5.13 0.45 -7.40
N THR A 30 4.20 1.15 -8.05
CA THR A 30 3.31 0.62 -9.07
C THR A 30 4.08 0.13 -10.28
N VAL A 31 5.07 0.88 -10.78
CA VAL A 31 5.92 0.42 -11.88
C VAL A 31 6.58 -0.92 -11.53
N ARG A 32 7.20 -1.01 -10.35
CA ARG A 32 7.85 -2.25 -9.90
C ARG A 32 6.87 -3.40 -9.64
N PHE A 33 5.69 -3.07 -9.12
CA PHE A 33 4.63 -4.04 -8.85
C PHE A 33 4.10 -4.63 -10.16
N CYS A 34 3.77 -3.79 -11.13
CA CYS A 34 3.28 -4.22 -12.44
C CYS A 34 4.32 -5.06 -13.18
N ASP A 35 5.59 -4.64 -13.18
CA ASP A 35 6.68 -5.40 -13.80
C ASP A 35 6.88 -6.82 -13.23
N ARG A 36 6.48 -7.03 -11.97
CA ARG A 36 6.72 -8.28 -11.24
C ARG A 36 5.48 -9.17 -11.15
N TYR A 37 4.29 -8.60 -11.00
CA TYR A 37 3.08 -9.35 -10.64
C TYR A 37 1.96 -9.26 -11.70
N ILE A 38 2.11 -8.39 -12.69
CA ILE A 38 1.17 -8.24 -13.80
C ILE A 38 1.87 -8.65 -15.11
N ASN A 39 1.12 -9.27 -16.02
CA ASN A 39 1.67 -9.60 -17.33
C ASN A 39 2.02 -8.30 -18.07
N LYS A 40 3.28 -8.15 -18.49
CA LYS A 40 3.80 -6.94 -19.17
C LYS A 40 3.09 -6.58 -20.48
N ARG A 41 2.36 -7.52 -21.09
CA ARG A 41 1.58 -7.29 -22.33
C ARG A 41 0.10 -7.10 -22.05
N SER A 42 -0.34 -7.12 -20.79
CA SER A 42 -1.75 -6.91 -20.47
C SER A 42 -2.09 -5.43 -20.45
N ARG A 43 -3.33 -5.14 -20.84
CA ARG A 43 -3.90 -3.79 -20.74
C ARG A 43 -3.89 -3.26 -19.30
N THR A 44 -4.06 -4.14 -18.32
CA THR A 44 -4.00 -3.79 -16.89
C THR A 44 -2.63 -3.25 -16.47
N HIS A 45 -1.52 -3.80 -17.00
CA HIS A 45 -0.18 -3.28 -16.71
C HIS A 45 -0.08 -1.80 -17.13
N ASP A 46 -0.43 -1.52 -18.39
CA ASP A 46 -0.40 -0.16 -18.94
C ASP A 46 -1.32 0.79 -18.17
N GLN A 47 -2.55 0.35 -17.86
CA GLN A 47 -3.55 1.17 -17.15
C GLN A 47 -3.08 1.57 -15.77
N MET A 48 -2.60 0.62 -14.95
CA MET A 48 -2.10 0.91 -13.62
C MET A 48 -0.92 1.90 -13.65
N VAL A 49 0.04 1.67 -14.54
CA VAL A 49 1.22 2.55 -14.67
C VAL A 49 0.82 3.95 -15.15
N GLN A 50 -0.13 4.05 -16.08
CA GLN A 50 -0.63 5.33 -16.58
C GLN A 50 -1.43 6.09 -15.53
N ALA A 51 -2.33 5.42 -14.78
CA ALA A 51 -3.10 6.02 -13.71
C ALA A 51 -2.16 6.60 -12.63
N ALA A 52 -1.16 5.83 -12.22
CA ALA A 52 -0.14 6.28 -11.27
C ALA A 52 0.64 7.51 -11.77
N ARG A 53 1.10 7.48 -13.02
CA ARG A 53 1.83 8.60 -13.64
C ARG A 53 0.96 9.86 -13.73
N SER A 54 -0.27 9.70 -14.23
CA SER A 54 -1.25 10.77 -14.38
C SER A 54 -1.52 11.45 -13.04
N GLY A 55 -1.72 10.67 -11.98
CA GLY A 55 -1.93 11.18 -10.62
C GLY A 55 -0.81 12.14 -10.18
N VAL A 56 0.45 11.70 -10.27
CA VAL A 56 1.61 12.51 -9.84
C VAL A 56 1.78 13.78 -10.68
N GLN A 57 1.61 13.67 -11.99
CA GLN A 57 1.78 14.80 -12.92
C GLN A 57 0.73 15.88 -12.68
N ASN A 58 -0.54 15.50 -12.54
CA ASN A 58 -1.63 16.45 -12.33
C ASN A 58 -1.51 17.18 -10.97
N ILE A 59 -0.95 16.55 -9.93
CA ILE A 59 -0.64 17.23 -8.67
C ILE A 59 0.42 18.32 -8.87
N ALA A 60 1.49 18.00 -9.60
CA ALA A 60 2.55 18.95 -9.89
C ALA A 60 2.05 20.12 -10.74
N GLU A 61 1.34 19.82 -11.83
CA GLU A 61 0.79 20.82 -12.74
C GLU A 61 -0.27 21.70 -12.07
N GLY A 62 -1.18 21.10 -11.28
CA GLY A 62 -2.20 21.84 -10.54
C GLY A 62 -1.58 22.81 -9.54
N SER A 63 -0.55 22.36 -8.81
CA SER A 63 0.19 23.21 -7.88
C SER A 63 0.97 24.33 -8.56
N GLN A 64 1.54 24.10 -9.75
CA GLN A 64 2.19 25.15 -10.55
C GLN A 64 1.16 26.17 -11.05
N ALA A 65 0.00 25.72 -11.52
CA ALA A 65 -1.05 26.62 -11.99
C ALA A 65 -1.76 27.41 -10.89
N SER A 66 -1.65 27.01 -9.62
CA SER A 66 -2.33 27.66 -8.48
C SER A 66 -2.06 29.15 -8.32
N GLY A 67 -0.92 29.64 -8.82
CA GLY A 67 -0.56 31.06 -8.78
C GLY A 67 -1.20 31.89 -9.90
N THR A 68 -1.63 31.25 -10.99
CA THR A 68 -2.12 31.92 -12.20
C THR A 68 -3.59 31.62 -12.52
N SER A 69 -4.09 30.44 -12.16
CA SER A 69 -5.47 30.03 -12.42
C SER A 69 -6.01 29.03 -11.41
N LYS A 70 -6.90 29.49 -10.52
CA LYS A 70 -7.64 28.65 -9.58
C LYS A 70 -8.54 27.62 -10.25
N LYS A 71 -9.13 27.98 -11.39
CA LYS A 71 -9.94 27.05 -12.19
C LYS A 71 -9.11 25.86 -12.68
N PHE A 72 -7.88 26.12 -13.13
CA PHE A 72 -7.00 25.07 -13.65
C PHE A 72 -6.42 24.22 -12.52
N GLU A 73 -6.04 24.84 -11.39
CA GLU A 73 -5.66 24.13 -10.16
C GLU A 73 -6.74 23.12 -9.72
N ILE A 74 -8.00 23.55 -9.60
CA ILE A 74 -9.11 22.68 -9.19
C ILE A 74 -9.32 21.55 -10.21
N LYS A 75 -9.27 21.87 -11.51
CA LYS A 75 -9.43 20.87 -12.57
C LYS A 75 -8.38 19.77 -12.47
N LEU A 76 -7.10 20.14 -12.40
CA LEU A 76 -6.00 19.17 -12.37
C LEU A 76 -5.98 18.37 -11.06
N THR A 77 -6.29 19.01 -9.92
CA THR A 77 -6.45 18.28 -8.65
C THR A 77 -7.56 17.23 -8.73
N ASN A 78 -8.68 17.53 -9.40
CA ASN A 78 -9.74 16.54 -9.62
C ASN A 78 -9.31 15.40 -10.55
N VAL A 79 -8.55 15.70 -11.61
CA VAL A 79 -8.00 14.65 -12.49
C VAL A 79 -7.01 13.77 -11.72
N ALA A 80 -6.14 14.36 -10.89
CA ALA A 80 -5.23 13.61 -10.03
C ALA A 80 -5.99 12.65 -9.10
N ARG A 81 -7.05 13.15 -8.44
CA ARG A 81 -7.90 12.35 -7.55
C ARG A 81 -8.56 11.19 -8.30
N ALA A 82 -9.10 11.43 -9.49
CA ALA A 82 -9.70 10.38 -10.32
C ALA A 82 -8.68 9.31 -10.72
N SER A 83 -7.50 9.71 -11.18
CA SER A 83 -6.44 8.75 -11.57
C SER A 83 -5.92 7.92 -10.38
N LEU A 84 -5.79 8.50 -9.19
CA LEU A 84 -5.38 7.75 -8.00
C LEU A 84 -6.48 6.82 -7.49
N GLU A 85 -7.75 7.18 -7.66
CA GLU A 85 -8.89 6.32 -7.32
C GLU A 85 -9.00 5.12 -8.29
N GLU A 86 -8.81 5.34 -9.59
CA GLU A 86 -8.71 4.25 -10.58
C GLU A 86 -7.61 3.26 -10.19
N LEU A 87 -6.42 3.75 -9.87
CA LEU A 87 -5.32 2.90 -9.42
C LEU A 87 -5.64 2.16 -8.12
N ARG A 88 -6.39 2.78 -7.20
CA ARG A 88 -6.83 2.13 -5.95
C ARG A 88 -7.71 0.92 -6.26
N LEU A 89 -8.67 1.09 -7.17
CA LEU A 89 -9.55 0.01 -7.61
C LEU A 89 -8.77 -1.10 -8.33
N ASP A 90 -7.75 -0.77 -9.13
CA ASP A 90 -6.90 -1.78 -9.77
C ASP A 90 -6.15 -2.66 -8.73
N TYR A 91 -5.67 -2.06 -7.63
CA TYR A 91 -5.08 -2.84 -6.53
C TYR A 91 -6.11 -3.69 -5.78
N GLU A 92 -7.32 -3.17 -5.57
CA GLU A 92 -8.43 -3.89 -4.97
C GLU A 92 -8.81 -5.13 -5.82
N ASP A 93 -8.93 -4.94 -7.13
CA ASP A 93 -9.21 -5.99 -8.10
C ASP A 93 -8.08 -7.01 -8.18
N PHE A 94 -6.82 -6.58 -8.10
CA PHE A 94 -5.68 -7.49 -8.04
C PHE A 94 -5.79 -8.44 -6.83
N LEU A 95 -6.11 -7.90 -5.65
CA LEU A 95 -6.27 -8.68 -4.43
C LEU A 95 -7.47 -9.64 -4.56
N ARG A 96 -8.64 -9.10 -4.95
CA ARG A 96 -9.90 -9.83 -5.07
C ARG A 96 -9.81 -10.98 -6.09
N HIS A 97 -9.29 -10.74 -7.29
CA HIS A 97 -9.21 -11.76 -8.34
C HIS A 97 -8.21 -12.88 -8.03
N ARG A 98 -7.29 -12.67 -7.08
CA ARG A 98 -6.29 -13.66 -6.67
C ARG A 98 -6.60 -14.30 -5.31
N GLY A 99 -7.74 -13.98 -4.70
CA GLY A 99 -8.09 -14.46 -3.36
C GLY A 99 -7.12 -14.00 -2.28
N LEU A 100 -6.41 -12.87 -2.49
CA LEU A 100 -5.48 -12.33 -1.52
C LEU A 100 -6.22 -11.44 -0.52
N PRO A 101 -5.83 -11.43 0.76
CA PRO A 101 -6.51 -10.64 1.78
C PRO A 101 -6.28 -9.15 1.54
N GLN A 102 -7.36 -8.38 1.67
CA GLN A 102 -7.28 -6.94 1.88
C GLN A 102 -7.18 -6.67 3.38
N PHE A 103 -6.18 -5.88 3.78
CA PHE A 103 -5.91 -5.61 5.19
C PHE A 103 -6.72 -4.44 5.71
N GLU A 104 -7.38 -4.67 6.84
CA GLU A 104 -8.06 -3.62 7.59
C GLU A 104 -7.09 -2.51 8.00
N PRO A 105 -7.58 -1.27 8.18
CA PRO A 105 -6.72 -0.12 8.44
C PRO A 105 -5.81 -0.25 9.69
N GLU A 106 -6.22 -1.07 10.66
CA GLU A 106 -5.54 -1.33 11.94
C GLU A 106 -4.68 -2.60 11.92
N HIS A 107 -4.61 -3.29 10.78
CA HIS A 107 -3.83 -4.51 10.64
C HIS A 107 -2.35 -4.29 11.04
N PRO A 108 -1.73 -5.17 11.85
CA PRO A 108 -0.38 -4.96 12.39
C PRO A 108 0.69 -4.67 11.32
N VAL A 109 0.59 -5.34 10.18
CA VAL A 109 1.48 -5.14 9.01
C VAL A 109 1.38 -3.70 8.49
N LEU A 110 0.16 -3.15 8.35
CA LEU A 110 -0.04 -1.78 7.91
C LEU A 110 0.37 -0.75 8.96
N LYS A 111 0.22 -1.07 10.26
CA LYS A 111 0.74 -0.22 11.35
C LYS A 111 2.27 -0.12 11.29
N ARG A 112 2.98 -1.23 11.09
CA ARG A 112 4.44 -1.25 10.92
C ARG A 112 4.88 -0.51 9.66
N PHE A 113 4.18 -0.71 8.53
CA PHE A 113 4.44 0.04 7.30
C PHE A 113 4.36 1.56 7.50
N LYS A 114 3.27 2.04 8.13
CA LYS A 114 3.10 3.46 8.45
C LYS A 114 4.18 3.99 9.38
N ALA A 115 4.56 3.21 10.39
CA ALA A 115 5.60 3.61 11.34
C ALA A 115 6.96 3.81 10.65
N ARG A 116 7.25 3.02 9.61
CA ARG A 116 8.50 3.13 8.83
C ARG A 116 8.61 4.44 8.04
N ARG A 117 7.47 5.06 7.68
CA ARG A 117 7.43 6.31 6.88
C ARG A 117 8.30 6.22 5.62
N CYS A 118 8.12 5.15 4.83
CA CYS A 118 8.85 4.91 3.60
C CYS A 118 8.84 6.14 2.69
N LYS A 119 9.99 6.46 2.09
CA LYS A 119 10.14 7.56 1.12
C LYS A 119 10.63 7.06 -0.23
N THR A 120 11.23 5.88 -0.26
CA THR A 120 11.87 5.30 -1.45
C THR A 120 11.42 3.87 -1.68
N LEU A 121 11.62 3.37 -2.89
CA LEU A 121 11.45 1.95 -3.23
C LEU A 121 12.27 1.02 -2.33
N ASN A 122 13.48 1.44 -1.94
CA ASN A 122 14.34 0.64 -1.07
C ASN A 122 13.75 0.51 0.34
N ASP A 123 13.10 1.55 0.85
CA ASP A 123 12.42 1.49 2.14
C ASP A 123 11.25 0.50 2.11
N VAL A 124 10.47 0.53 1.02
CA VAL A 124 9.35 -0.41 0.81
C VAL A 124 9.87 -1.83 0.67
N ARG A 125 10.95 -2.05 -0.09
CA ARG A 125 11.58 -3.37 -0.22
C ARG A 125 12.08 -3.90 1.12
N GLY A 126 12.82 -3.09 1.89
CA GLY A 126 13.31 -3.49 3.21
C GLY A 126 12.17 -3.82 4.17
N TRP A 127 11.06 -3.08 4.08
CA TRP A 127 9.84 -3.42 4.83
C TRP A 127 9.27 -4.78 4.43
N VAL A 128 9.12 -5.06 3.13
CA VAL A 128 8.64 -6.37 2.65
C VAL A 128 9.55 -7.50 3.17
N GLU A 129 10.87 -7.34 3.08
CA GLU A 129 11.84 -8.32 3.56
C GLU A 129 11.69 -8.61 5.06
N GLU A 130 11.50 -7.57 5.87
CA GLU A 130 11.27 -7.70 7.31
C GLU A 130 9.94 -8.40 7.62
N GLU A 131 8.84 -8.06 6.94
CA GLU A 131 7.55 -8.72 7.14
C GLU A 131 7.59 -10.20 6.77
N LEU A 132 8.27 -10.55 5.67
CA LEU A 132 8.48 -11.95 5.28
C LEU A 132 9.36 -12.69 6.29
N ALA A 133 10.39 -12.05 6.84
CA ALA A 133 11.23 -12.64 7.88
C ALA A 133 10.46 -12.85 9.20
N LEU A 134 9.58 -11.93 9.57
CA LEU A 134 8.69 -12.08 10.72
C LEU A 134 7.74 -13.27 10.51
N GLY A 135 7.09 -13.37 9.35
CA GLY A 135 6.19 -14.49 9.02
C GLY A 135 6.86 -15.85 9.16
N LYS A 136 8.10 -15.99 8.66
CA LYS A 136 8.90 -17.23 8.78
C LYS A 136 9.19 -17.61 10.24
N LYS A 137 9.53 -16.64 11.09
CA LYS A 137 9.78 -16.90 12.52
C LYS A 137 8.54 -17.44 13.24
N TYR A 138 7.35 -16.95 12.90
CA TYR A 138 6.11 -17.46 13.46
C TYR A 138 5.80 -18.89 13.01
N THR A 139 6.02 -19.21 11.72
CA THR A 139 5.80 -20.57 11.20
C THR A 139 6.81 -21.58 11.76
N ASP A 140 8.08 -21.18 11.91
CA ASP A 140 9.14 -22.05 12.44
C ASP A 140 9.03 -22.26 13.95
N GLY A 141 8.62 -21.23 14.70
CA GLY A 141 8.38 -21.32 16.14
C GLY A 141 7.21 -22.25 16.50
N HIS A 142 6.17 -22.32 15.67
CA HIS A 142 5.06 -23.25 15.87
C HIS A 142 5.44 -24.71 15.54
N ARG A 143 6.50 -24.93 14.76
CA ARG A 143 7.04 -26.28 14.46
C ARG A 143 7.92 -26.83 15.59
N GLN A 144 8.30 -26.01 16.57
CA GLN A 144 9.25 -26.36 17.64
C GLN A 144 8.62 -26.68 19.00
N THR A 145 7.29 -26.85 19.12
CA THR A 145 6.70 -27.54 20.27
C THR A 145 6.92 -29.05 20.14
N LYS A 146 8.11 -29.50 20.55
CA LYS A 146 8.46 -30.91 20.71
C LYS A 146 7.42 -31.62 21.57
N THR A 147 6.80 -32.64 20.98
CA THR A 147 6.16 -33.74 21.68
C THR A 147 7.18 -34.41 22.61
N GLY A 148 6.99 -34.22 23.91
CA GLY A 148 7.60 -35.06 24.94
C GLY A 148 6.75 -36.31 25.15
N THR A 149 7.20 -37.43 24.58
CA THR A 149 6.92 -38.81 25.02
C THR A 149 7.43 -38.96 26.46
N ASP A 150 6.82 -39.56 27.49
CA ASP A 150 5.89 -40.68 27.68
C ASP A 150 5.25 -40.55 29.08
N THR A 151 4.07 -41.11 29.33
CA THR A 151 3.80 -42.13 30.38
C THR A 151 2.33 -42.55 30.27
N ARG A 152 2.11 -43.83 29.97
CA ARG A 152 0.80 -44.48 29.96
C ARG A 152 0.27 -44.61 31.39
N THR A 153 -0.97 -44.16 31.63
CA THR A 153 -1.94 -44.89 32.47
C THR A 153 -3.36 -44.64 31.98
N ASN A 154 -4.11 -45.72 31.98
CA ASN A 154 -5.46 -45.95 31.46
C ASN A 154 -6.52 -45.19 32.28
N THR A 155 -7.50 -44.52 31.64
CA THR A 155 -8.97 -44.64 31.84
C THR A 155 -9.74 -43.41 31.35
N ASP A 156 -10.90 -43.70 30.73
CA ASP A 156 -12.06 -42.86 30.44
C ASP A 156 -12.05 -41.81 29.30
N ARG A 157 -12.69 -42.23 28.20
CA ARG A 157 -13.18 -41.41 27.10
C ARG A 157 -14.47 -40.68 27.50
N ARG A 158 -14.42 -39.35 27.58
CA ARG A 158 -15.52 -38.47 27.16
C ARG A 158 -14.94 -37.32 26.34
N ASN A 159 -15.16 -37.40 25.03
CA ASN A 159 -14.75 -36.40 24.06
C ASN A 159 -15.56 -35.11 24.25
N SER A 160 -14.91 -34.06 24.73
CA SER A 160 -15.27 -32.68 24.43
C SER A 160 -14.08 -32.00 23.77
N SER A 161 -13.82 -32.36 22.50
CA SER A 161 -12.88 -31.63 21.66
C SER A 161 -13.58 -30.35 21.19
N VAL A 162 -13.31 -29.25 21.89
CA VAL A 162 -13.60 -27.92 21.38
C VAL A 162 -12.66 -27.68 20.20
N SER A 163 -13.20 -27.60 18.99
CA SER A 163 -12.45 -27.18 17.82
C SER A 163 -12.08 -25.71 17.98
N VAL A 164 -10.89 -25.44 18.51
CA VAL A 164 -10.28 -24.13 18.42
C VAL A 164 -9.87 -23.97 16.96
N GLY A 165 -10.57 -23.09 16.25
CA GLY A 165 -10.26 -22.73 14.87
C GLY A 165 -8.97 -21.94 14.83
N ASP A 166 -7.84 -22.63 14.87
CA ASP A 166 -6.56 -22.06 14.47
C ASP A 166 -6.52 -22.10 12.94
N SER A 167 -7.00 -21.02 12.33
CA SER A 167 -6.69 -20.74 10.92
C SER A 167 -5.17 -20.76 10.77
N PRO A 168 -4.59 -21.64 9.92
CA PRO A 168 -3.18 -21.61 9.63
C PRO A 168 -2.85 -20.18 9.18
N CYS A 169 -1.85 -19.58 9.81
CA CYS A 169 -1.34 -18.28 9.40
C CYS A 169 -0.79 -18.47 7.98
N GLU A 170 -1.60 -18.19 6.96
CA GLU A 170 -1.20 -18.22 5.57
C GLU A 170 -0.01 -17.27 5.45
N SER A 171 1.13 -17.81 5.00
CA SER A 171 2.32 -17.00 4.74
C SER A 171 1.93 -15.88 3.79
N VAL A 172 1.95 -14.65 4.28
CA VAL A 172 1.47 -13.50 3.50
C VAL A 172 2.34 -13.34 2.26
N GLU A 173 1.73 -13.51 1.09
CA GLU A 173 2.40 -13.38 -0.20
C GLU A 173 3.01 -11.98 -0.38
N PRO A 174 4.23 -11.85 -0.94
CA PRO A 174 4.86 -10.55 -1.17
C PRO A 174 4.01 -9.60 -2.02
N SER A 175 3.25 -10.15 -2.97
CA SER A 175 2.30 -9.39 -3.79
C SER A 175 1.16 -8.79 -2.97
N ALA A 176 0.64 -9.54 -1.98
CA ALA A 176 -0.39 -9.06 -1.06
C ALA A 176 0.15 -7.94 -0.15
N LEU A 177 1.37 -8.08 0.38
CA LEU A 177 2.01 -7.04 1.18
C LEU A 177 2.12 -5.72 0.41
N VAL A 178 2.67 -5.76 -0.80
CA VAL A 178 2.92 -4.56 -1.61
C VAL A 178 1.60 -3.95 -2.09
N ALA A 179 0.64 -4.77 -2.54
CA ALA A 179 -0.67 -4.28 -2.97
C ALA A 179 -1.42 -3.57 -1.83
N ASN A 180 -1.44 -4.16 -0.63
CA ASN A 180 -2.08 -3.55 0.54
C ASN A 180 -1.36 -2.27 1.02
N ALA A 181 -0.02 -2.22 0.93
CA ALA A 181 0.73 -1.01 1.23
C ALA A 181 0.42 0.12 0.23
N ALA A 182 0.40 -0.19 -1.08
CA ALA A 182 0.07 0.77 -2.13
C ALA A 182 -1.38 1.26 -2.00
N PHE A 183 -2.34 0.35 -1.79
CA PHE A 183 -3.73 0.65 -1.51
C PHE A 183 -3.86 1.61 -0.33
N ARG A 184 -3.11 1.38 0.76
CA ARG A 184 -3.14 2.27 1.92
C ARG A 184 -2.52 3.65 1.64
N CYS A 185 -1.42 3.71 0.89
CA CYS A 185 -0.82 4.97 0.46
C CYS A 185 -1.78 5.80 -0.40
N LEU A 186 -2.54 5.16 -1.29
CA LEU A 186 -3.49 5.83 -2.18
C LEU A 186 -4.61 6.53 -1.42
N ILE A 187 -5.14 5.89 -0.37
CA ILE A 187 -6.12 6.54 0.52
C ILE A 187 -5.53 7.81 1.16
N CYS A 188 -4.25 7.79 1.56
CA CYS A 188 -3.60 8.96 2.15
C CYS A 188 -3.25 10.04 1.11
N ALA A 189 -2.96 9.66 -0.13
CA ALA A 189 -2.61 10.58 -1.21
C ALA A 189 -3.83 11.30 -1.80
N ALA A 190 -5.01 10.68 -1.77
CA ALA A 190 -6.25 11.22 -2.33
C ALA A 190 -6.96 12.26 -1.45
N ILE A 191 -6.44 12.52 -0.24
CA ILE A 191 -6.92 13.60 0.65
C ILE A 191 -6.19 14.89 0.23
N PHE A 192 -6.80 15.64 -0.70
CA PHE A 192 -6.40 17.01 -1.06
C PHE A 192 -7.24 18.04 -0.32
#